data_AF-A0A1X2B4Y3-F1
#
_entry.id   AF-A0A1X2B4Y3-F1
#
_cell.length_a   1.000
_cell.length_b   1.000
_cell.length_c   1.000
_cell.angle_alpha   90.00
_cell.angle_beta   90.00
_cell.angle_gamma   90.00
#
_symmetry.space_group_name_H-M   'P 1'
#
loop_
_entity.id
_entity.type
_entity.pdbx_description
1 polymer ?
#
loop_
_entity_poly.entity_id
_entity_poly.type
_entity_poly.pdbx_seq_one_letter_code
_entity_poly.pdbx_strand_id
1 'polypeptide(L)'
;MGLNVGSFNSAGGGNVGNFNSSFGNNVGNFNSGIGFNLGSFNSGAGHGSNTGSFNSGIRNTGWANSGNTNTGVFNSGTLNTAIGGTEILDVDNSGFGNIGAGNSGFFNTGGFNSGVGNSTSGGGLNVGLFNSGTGKNSTGIGNTGDNTVGFFNSGDVSRGFFNPGMGNVGVLNMGFANSGFLNWGRITSGALNAATKRSGFFHGLIPGW
;
A
#
# COMPACT_ATOMS: atom_id res chain seq x y z
N MET A 1 41.72 18.84 5.66
CA MET A 1 41.69 17.39 5.39
C MET A 1 41.51 16.67 6.72
N GLY A 2 40.55 15.74 6.82
CA GLY A 2 40.34 14.96 8.05
C GLY A 2 41.42 13.89 8.23
N LEU A 3 41.70 13.51 9.47
CA LEU A 3 42.55 12.36 9.78
C LEU A 3 41.76 11.07 9.55
N ASN A 4 42.40 10.12 8.86
CA ASN A 4 41.92 8.75 8.78
C ASN A 4 42.24 8.00 10.08
N VAL A 5 41.28 7.21 10.57
CA VAL A 5 41.42 6.29 11.71
C VAL A 5 41.20 4.86 11.21
N GLY A 6 42.21 4.01 11.34
CA GLY A 6 42.21 2.62 10.85
C GLY A 6 43.19 2.42 9.68
N SER A 7 43.11 1.25 9.04
CA SER A 7 44.11 0.80 8.07
C SER A 7 43.63 0.92 6.62
N PHE A 8 44.56 1.21 5.71
CA PHE A 8 44.33 1.22 4.26
C PHE A 8 43.22 2.18 3.77
N ASN A 9 43.06 3.33 4.42
CA ASN A 9 42.15 4.38 3.97
C ASN A 9 42.86 5.33 2.99
N SER A 10 42.16 5.80 1.95
CA SER A 10 42.72 6.78 1.00
C SER A 10 42.98 8.14 1.67
N ALA A 11 44.05 8.84 1.27
CA ALA A 11 44.33 10.20 1.74
C ALA A 11 43.28 11.19 1.21
N GLY A 12 42.67 11.99 2.08
CA GLY A 12 41.71 13.06 1.71
C GLY A 12 40.38 13.07 2.46
N GLY A 13 40.05 12.04 3.23
CA GLY A 13 38.81 11.91 4.01
C GLY A 13 39.03 11.69 5.50
N GLY A 14 38.04 12.02 6.34
CA GLY A 14 38.01 11.66 7.77
C GLY A 14 37.40 10.28 7.99
N ASN A 15 38.00 9.25 7.39
CA ASN A 15 37.45 7.90 7.44
C ASN A 15 37.73 7.22 8.79
N VAL A 16 36.78 6.44 9.30
CA VAL A 16 36.89 5.60 10.49
C VAL A 16 36.60 4.15 10.10
N GLY A 17 37.57 3.26 10.29
CA GLY A 17 37.51 1.85 9.89
C GLY A 17 38.56 1.51 8.85
N ASN A 18 38.37 0.40 8.10
CA ASN A 18 39.39 -0.13 7.20
C ASN A 18 38.97 -0.12 5.73
N PHE A 19 39.95 0.04 4.84
CA PHE A 19 39.80 -0.09 3.39
C PHE A 19 38.78 0.89 2.76
N ASN A 20 38.64 2.09 3.31
CA ASN A 20 37.75 3.10 2.73
C ASN A 20 38.49 3.93 1.65
N SER A 21 37.88 4.10 0.49
CA SER A 21 38.44 4.79 -0.69
C SER A 21 37.50 5.89 -1.20
N SER A 22 37.58 7.08 -0.61
CA SER A 22 36.62 8.15 -0.90
C SER A 22 37.17 9.56 -0.73
N PHE A 23 36.56 10.49 -1.46
CA PHE A 23 36.58 11.92 -1.13
C PHE A 23 35.37 12.22 -0.23
N GLY A 24 35.51 11.91 1.07
CA GLY A 24 34.39 11.91 2.02
C GLY A 24 34.75 11.31 3.38
N ASN A 25 33.78 11.25 4.30
CA ASN A 25 33.95 10.67 5.63
C ASN A 25 33.16 9.37 5.72
N ASN A 26 33.81 8.22 5.71
CA ASN A 26 33.11 6.96 5.96
C ASN A 26 33.29 6.48 7.39
N VAL A 27 32.29 5.79 7.92
CA VAL A 27 32.36 5.06 9.18
C VAL A 27 32.01 3.59 8.90
N GLY A 28 32.97 2.70 9.06
CA GLY A 28 32.88 1.26 8.76
C GLY A 28 33.92 0.84 7.71
N ASN A 29 33.65 -0.22 6.96
CA ASN A 29 34.67 -0.87 6.12
C ASN A 29 34.29 -0.91 4.63
N PHE A 30 35.30 -0.85 3.76
CA PHE A 30 35.14 -1.04 2.31
C PHE A 30 34.16 -0.06 1.65
N ASN A 31 34.02 1.15 2.19
CA ASN A 31 33.19 2.18 1.57
C ASN A 31 33.98 2.96 0.51
N SER A 32 33.30 3.42 -0.53
CA SER A 32 33.91 4.18 -1.62
C SER A 32 33.04 5.34 -2.10
N GLY A 33 33.60 6.18 -2.98
CA GLY A 33 32.87 7.25 -3.69
C GLY A 33 32.98 8.62 -3.02
N ILE A 34 31.91 9.42 -3.08
CA ILE A 34 31.87 10.78 -2.52
C ILE A 34 30.78 10.92 -1.46
N GLY A 35 31.07 11.65 -0.39
CA GLY A 35 30.13 11.91 0.72
C GLY A 35 30.37 11.07 1.98
N PHE A 36 29.32 10.90 2.78
CA PHE A 36 29.34 10.14 4.02
C PHE A 36 28.69 8.77 3.81
N ASN A 37 29.37 7.68 4.20
CA ASN A 37 28.72 6.38 4.28
C ASN A 37 28.89 5.80 5.68
N LEU A 38 27.81 5.27 6.25
CA LEU A 38 27.80 4.58 7.53
C LEU A 38 27.49 3.10 7.32
N GLY A 39 28.36 2.23 7.82
CA GLY A 39 28.30 0.79 7.63
C GLY A 39 29.34 0.31 6.63
N SER A 40 29.05 -0.74 5.85
CA SER A 40 30.09 -1.40 5.05
C SER A 40 29.71 -1.60 3.59
N PHE A 41 30.70 -1.62 2.69
CA PHE A 41 30.52 -1.89 1.26
C PHE A 41 29.58 -0.92 0.55
N ASN A 42 29.46 0.32 1.03
CA ASN A 42 28.65 1.33 0.36
C ASN A 42 29.47 2.12 -0.67
N SER A 43 28.86 2.49 -1.79
CA SER A 43 29.47 3.36 -2.82
C SER A 43 28.63 4.62 -3.04
N GLY A 44 29.11 5.76 -2.54
CA GLY A 44 28.41 7.05 -2.59
C GLY A 44 28.61 7.81 -3.91
N ALA A 45 27.54 8.42 -4.43
CA ALA A 45 27.60 9.43 -5.50
C ALA A 45 27.04 10.78 -4.98
N GLY A 46 27.33 11.90 -5.66
CA GLY A 46 26.78 13.25 -5.42
C GLY A 46 26.32 13.60 -3.99
N HIS A 47 27.25 13.76 -3.03
CA HIS A 47 26.97 13.90 -1.59
C HIS A 47 26.30 12.64 -0.98
N GLY A 48 26.93 11.48 -1.19
CA GLY A 48 26.48 10.18 -0.66
C GLY A 48 26.21 10.25 0.83
N SER A 49 25.18 9.56 1.29
CA SER A 49 24.72 9.50 2.69
C SER A 49 24.13 8.11 2.96
N ASN A 50 24.78 7.08 2.45
CA ASN A 50 24.25 5.72 2.54
C ASN A 50 24.47 5.17 3.95
N THR A 51 23.44 4.54 4.53
CA THR A 51 23.48 3.92 5.85
C THR A 51 23.12 2.45 5.76
N GLY A 52 23.90 1.57 6.37
CA GLY A 52 23.73 0.12 6.27
C GLY A 52 24.82 -0.52 5.42
N SER A 53 24.47 -1.52 4.61
CA SER A 53 25.49 -2.25 3.83
C SER A 53 25.12 -2.44 2.37
N PHE A 54 26.15 -2.51 1.51
CA PHE A 54 26.01 -2.80 0.08
C PHE A 54 25.14 -1.80 -0.70
N ASN A 55 25.00 -0.57 -0.22
CA ASN A 55 24.20 0.44 -0.91
C ASN A 55 25.04 1.24 -1.91
N SER A 56 24.50 1.51 -3.09
CA SER A 56 25.13 2.30 -4.15
C SER A 56 24.26 3.51 -4.55
N GLY A 57 24.87 4.68 -4.73
CA GLY A 57 24.17 5.91 -5.10
C GLY A 57 24.06 6.90 -3.94
N ILE A 58 22.88 7.53 -3.79
CA ILE A 58 22.68 8.68 -2.88
C ILE A 58 21.63 8.36 -1.82
N ARG A 59 21.97 8.57 -0.54
CA ARG A 59 21.03 8.53 0.61
C ARG A 59 20.20 7.25 0.72
N ASN A 60 20.78 6.09 0.45
CA ASN A 60 20.11 4.81 0.62
C ASN A 60 20.31 4.27 2.05
N THR A 61 19.25 3.74 2.66
CA THR A 61 19.27 3.17 4.01
C THR A 61 18.85 1.69 3.97
N GLY A 62 19.65 0.79 4.55
CA GLY A 62 19.34 -0.64 4.63
C GLY A 62 20.36 -1.52 3.93
N TRP A 63 19.92 -2.54 3.20
CA TRP A 63 20.80 -3.54 2.58
C TRP A 63 20.63 -3.63 1.06
N ALA A 64 21.74 -3.54 0.34
CA ALA A 64 21.80 -3.82 -1.10
C ALA A 64 20.86 -2.95 -1.96
N ASN A 65 20.73 -1.65 -1.64
CA ASN A 65 19.92 -0.73 -2.45
C ASN A 65 20.78 0.07 -3.45
N SER A 66 20.32 0.24 -4.69
CA SER A 66 20.95 1.06 -5.73
C SER A 66 20.08 2.25 -6.15
N GLY A 67 20.67 3.41 -6.42
CA GLY A 67 19.94 4.61 -6.86
C GLY A 67 19.83 5.67 -5.77
N ASN A 68 18.67 6.31 -5.59
CA ASN A 68 18.53 7.51 -4.76
C ASN A 68 17.42 7.39 -3.69
N THR A 69 17.74 7.65 -2.43
CA THR A 69 16.78 7.79 -1.33
C THR A 69 15.92 6.55 -1.08
N ASN A 70 16.46 5.35 -1.31
CA ASN A 70 15.78 4.10 -1.03
C ASN A 70 15.98 3.68 0.44
N THR A 71 14.96 3.14 1.09
CA THR A 71 15.00 2.52 2.41
C THR A 71 14.53 1.06 2.33
N GLY A 72 15.26 0.11 2.91
CA GLY A 72 14.85 -1.30 2.92
C GLY A 72 15.90 -2.22 2.30
N VAL A 73 15.45 -3.22 1.54
CA VAL A 73 16.33 -4.30 1.05
C VAL A 73 16.17 -4.52 -0.46
N PHE A 74 17.27 -4.63 -1.20
CA PHE A 74 17.28 -4.92 -2.64
C PHE A 74 16.46 -3.94 -3.51
N ASN A 75 16.37 -2.67 -3.12
CA ASN A 75 15.67 -1.67 -3.94
C ASN A 75 16.59 -1.06 -5.01
N SER A 76 16.04 -0.79 -6.19
CA SER A 76 16.66 -0.06 -7.28
C SER A 76 15.78 1.11 -7.72
N GLY A 77 16.38 2.23 -8.12
CA GLY A 77 15.65 3.43 -8.57
C GLY A 77 15.62 4.52 -7.51
N THR A 78 14.51 5.25 -7.41
CA THR A 78 14.40 6.42 -6.52
C THR A 78 13.20 6.27 -5.58
N LEU A 79 13.43 6.53 -4.28
CA LEU A 79 12.39 6.63 -3.24
C LEU A 79 11.60 5.33 -2.93
N ASN A 80 12.24 4.17 -3.04
CA ASN A 80 11.65 2.88 -2.65
C ASN A 80 11.80 2.65 -1.14
N THR A 81 10.75 2.30 -0.40
CA THR A 81 10.80 2.06 1.07
C THR A 81 10.55 0.60 1.49
N ALA A 82 10.67 -0.35 0.56
CA ALA A 82 10.23 -1.75 0.73
C ALA A 82 11.36 -2.78 0.51
N ILE A 83 10.99 -4.02 0.19
CA ILE A 83 11.91 -5.07 -0.27
C ILE A 83 11.71 -5.25 -1.78
N GLY A 84 12.77 -5.11 -2.57
CA GLY A 84 12.77 -5.43 -4.01
C GLY A 84 12.08 -4.41 -4.91
N GLY A 85 11.89 -3.15 -4.49
CA GLY A 85 11.29 -2.11 -5.34
C GLY A 85 12.23 -1.71 -6.48
N THR A 86 11.74 -1.62 -7.71
CA THR A 86 12.57 -1.33 -8.91
C THR A 86 12.14 -0.09 -9.69
N GLU A 87 11.14 0.65 -9.21
CA GLU A 87 10.52 1.75 -9.93
C GLU A 87 10.78 3.10 -9.23
N ILE A 88 10.59 4.21 -9.94
CA ILE A 88 10.56 5.54 -9.32
C ILE A 88 9.20 5.65 -8.63
N LEU A 89 9.17 5.54 -7.30
CA LEU A 89 7.95 5.83 -6.57
C LEU A 89 7.81 7.35 -6.51
N ASP A 90 6.75 7.88 -7.11
CA ASP A 90 6.19 9.19 -6.74
C ASP A 90 5.55 9.07 -5.33
N VAL A 91 6.37 8.68 -4.34
CA VAL A 91 6.04 8.54 -2.91
C VAL A 91 4.88 7.55 -2.59
N ASP A 92 4.90 7.02 -1.36
CA ASP A 92 3.76 6.49 -0.60
C ASP A 92 3.25 5.05 -0.78
N ASN A 93 4.06 4.08 -1.21
CA ASN A 93 3.79 2.69 -0.78
C ASN A 93 4.49 2.39 0.54
N SER A 94 3.75 1.98 1.56
CA SER A 94 4.29 1.44 2.82
C SER A 94 3.85 -0.01 3.02
N GLY A 95 4.77 -0.88 3.46
CA GLY A 95 4.54 -2.32 3.58
C GLY A 95 5.03 -3.11 2.37
N PHE A 96 4.44 -4.27 2.08
CA PHE A 96 5.01 -5.27 1.17
C PHE A 96 4.05 -5.70 0.05
N GLY A 97 4.59 -5.87 -1.17
CA GLY A 97 3.84 -6.44 -2.29
C GLY A 97 2.75 -5.54 -2.87
N ASN A 98 2.76 -4.24 -2.57
CA ASN A 98 1.81 -3.30 -3.14
C ASN A 98 2.20 -2.92 -4.59
N ILE A 99 1.22 -2.84 -5.49
CA ILE A 99 1.38 -2.49 -6.90
C ILE A 99 0.62 -1.17 -7.15
N GLY A 100 1.28 -0.17 -7.75
CA GLY A 100 0.78 1.20 -7.93
C GLY A 100 1.31 2.16 -6.85
N ALA A 101 0.62 3.24 -6.52
CA ALA A 101 1.13 4.31 -5.64
C ALA A 101 0.18 4.66 -4.48
N GLY A 102 0.71 5.13 -3.34
CA GLY A 102 -0.12 5.55 -2.20
C GLY A 102 -0.69 4.44 -1.32
N ASN A 103 -0.28 3.18 -1.50
CA ASN A 103 -0.83 2.05 -0.77
C ASN A 103 -0.13 1.79 0.57
N SER A 104 -0.89 1.46 1.62
CA SER A 104 -0.35 1.03 2.91
C SER A 104 -0.79 -0.40 3.25
N GLY A 105 0.14 -1.23 3.72
CA GLY A 105 -0.11 -2.61 4.12
C GLY A 105 0.45 -3.63 3.11
N PHE A 106 -0.34 -4.64 2.75
CA PHE A 106 0.14 -5.82 2.03
C PHE A 106 -0.64 -6.13 0.77
N PHE A 107 0.05 -6.40 -0.34
CA PHE A 107 -0.56 -6.94 -1.56
C PHE A 107 -1.73 -6.12 -2.13
N ASN A 108 -1.73 -4.80 -1.93
CA ASN A 108 -2.73 -3.94 -2.52
C ASN A 108 -2.36 -3.59 -3.97
N THR A 109 -3.33 -3.53 -4.87
CA THR A 109 -3.15 -3.16 -6.28
C THR A 109 -3.94 -1.90 -6.61
N GLY A 110 -3.35 -1.02 -7.41
CA GLY A 110 -3.90 0.29 -7.78
C GLY A 110 -3.33 1.37 -6.88
N GLY A 111 -4.11 2.36 -6.46
CA GLY A 111 -3.55 3.43 -5.62
C GLY A 111 -4.41 3.82 -4.43
N PHE A 112 -3.76 4.35 -3.40
CA PHE A 112 -4.35 4.89 -2.17
C PHE A 112 -5.09 3.90 -1.26
N ASN A 113 -4.82 2.60 -1.36
CA ASN A 113 -5.46 1.60 -0.51
C ASN A 113 -4.77 1.48 0.85
N SER A 114 -5.51 1.05 1.87
CA SER A 114 -4.98 0.68 3.18
C SER A 114 -5.49 -0.68 3.62
N GLY A 115 -4.57 -1.57 4.00
CA GLY A 115 -4.87 -2.90 4.51
C GLY A 115 -4.27 -4.01 3.64
N VAL A 116 -5.06 -5.04 3.30
CA VAL A 116 -4.54 -6.24 2.64
C VAL A 116 -5.35 -6.60 1.40
N GLY A 117 -4.69 -6.83 0.28
CA GLY A 117 -5.30 -7.44 -0.90
C GLY A 117 -6.39 -6.60 -1.56
N ASN A 118 -6.46 -5.29 -1.26
CA ASN A 118 -7.41 -4.40 -1.94
C ASN A 118 -6.95 -4.17 -3.37
N SER A 119 -7.86 -4.20 -4.34
CA SER A 119 -7.50 -4.10 -5.77
C SER A 119 -8.29 -3.01 -6.46
N THR A 120 -7.63 -2.07 -7.16
CA THR A 120 -8.24 -0.92 -7.84
C THR A 120 -7.71 -0.58 -9.22
N SER A 121 -8.63 -0.11 -10.07
CA SER A 121 -8.39 0.29 -11.44
C SER A 121 -8.65 1.79 -11.59
N GLY A 122 -7.81 2.66 -11.01
CA GLY A 122 -7.94 4.12 -11.21
C GLY A 122 -7.70 5.05 -10.01
N GLY A 123 -7.18 4.54 -8.88
CA GLY A 123 -6.87 5.35 -7.68
C GLY A 123 -8.00 5.35 -6.65
N GLY A 124 -8.04 4.34 -5.77
CA GLY A 124 -9.16 4.08 -4.88
C GLY A 124 -8.78 4.00 -3.41
N LEU A 125 -9.56 4.66 -2.55
CA LEU A 125 -9.33 4.71 -1.10
C LEU A 125 -10.01 3.52 -0.38
N ASN A 126 -9.65 2.28 -0.74
CA ASN A 126 -10.15 1.15 0.02
C ASN A 126 -9.47 1.05 1.37
N VAL A 127 -10.24 0.70 2.39
CA VAL A 127 -9.72 0.42 3.73
C VAL A 127 -10.20 -0.95 4.19
N GLY A 128 -9.28 -1.84 4.52
CA GLY A 128 -9.57 -3.18 5.04
C GLY A 128 -9.01 -4.29 4.16
N LEU A 129 -9.81 -5.31 3.90
CA LEU A 129 -9.33 -6.58 3.32
C LEU A 129 -10.07 -6.92 2.04
N PHE A 130 -9.34 -7.22 0.97
CA PHE A 130 -9.88 -7.83 -0.25
C PHE A 130 -11.04 -7.06 -0.91
N ASN A 131 -11.08 -5.74 -0.77
CA ASN A 131 -12.09 -4.93 -1.47
C ASN A 131 -11.70 -4.72 -2.94
N SER A 132 -12.65 -4.82 -3.87
CA SER A 132 -12.46 -4.70 -5.33
C SER A 132 -13.55 -3.85 -6.00
N GLY A 133 -13.36 -3.35 -7.23
CA GLY A 133 -14.24 -2.34 -7.87
C GLY A 133 -13.52 -1.42 -8.86
N THR A 134 -14.17 -0.38 -9.38
CA THR A 134 -13.65 0.46 -10.48
C THR A 134 -13.31 1.91 -10.09
N GLY A 135 -13.86 2.48 -9.01
CA GLY A 135 -13.63 3.88 -8.61
C GLY A 135 -13.99 4.16 -7.15
N LYS A 136 -13.03 3.98 -6.23
CA LYS A 136 -13.34 3.46 -4.89
C LYS A 136 -13.27 4.40 -3.70
N ASN A 137 -14.14 4.09 -2.74
CA ASN A 137 -14.15 4.44 -1.31
C ASN A 137 -14.79 3.30 -0.49
N SER A 138 -14.30 2.06 -0.60
CA SER A 138 -14.92 0.91 0.08
C SER A 138 -14.20 0.55 1.39
N THR A 139 -14.95 0.36 2.48
CA THR A 139 -14.39 0.04 3.80
C THR A 139 -14.93 -1.29 4.33
N GLY A 140 -14.04 -2.19 4.73
CA GLY A 140 -14.39 -3.46 5.37
C GLY A 140 -13.74 -4.64 4.65
N ILE A 141 -14.49 -5.73 4.48
CA ILE A 141 -13.94 -7.01 3.99
C ILE A 141 -14.70 -7.49 2.76
N GLY A 142 -13.97 -7.81 1.70
CA GLY A 142 -14.47 -8.57 0.57
C GLY A 142 -15.62 -7.89 -0.17
N ASN A 143 -15.72 -6.56 -0.12
CA ASN A 143 -16.72 -5.86 -0.90
C ASN A 143 -16.28 -5.76 -2.36
N THR A 144 -17.22 -5.99 -3.28
CA THR A 144 -17.03 -5.84 -4.73
C THR A 144 -17.93 -4.72 -5.23
N GLY A 145 -17.36 -3.70 -5.85
CA GLY A 145 -18.08 -2.48 -6.22
C GLY A 145 -17.59 -1.28 -5.41
N ASP A 146 -18.19 -0.13 -5.70
CA ASP A 146 -17.72 1.17 -5.26
C ASP A 146 -18.58 1.74 -4.13
N ASN A 147 -17.95 2.51 -3.23
CA ASN A 147 -18.59 3.18 -2.09
C ASN A 147 -19.36 2.23 -1.13
N THR A 148 -18.83 1.02 -0.92
CA THR A 148 -19.46 0.02 -0.05
C THR A 148 -18.84 -0.01 1.33
N VAL A 149 -19.66 -0.24 2.37
CA VAL A 149 -19.17 -0.35 3.75
C VAL A 149 -19.67 -1.64 4.39
N GLY A 150 -18.77 -2.43 4.97
CA GLY A 150 -19.10 -3.65 5.69
C GLY A 150 -18.47 -4.88 5.04
N PHE A 151 -19.23 -5.95 4.90
CA PHE A 151 -18.69 -7.27 4.58
C PHE A 151 -19.42 -7.91 3.41
N PHE A 152 -18.67 -8.33 2.40
CA PHE A 152 -19.17 -9.14 1.29
C PHE A 152 -20.37 -8.52 0.55
N ASN A 153 -20.46 -7.20 0.49
CA ASN A 153 -21.43 -6.53 -0.37
C ASN A 153 -20.96 -6.61 -1.82
N SER A 154 -21.89 -6.74 -2.76
CA SER A 154 -21.58 -6.83 -4.19
C SER A 154 -22.44 -5.83 -4.96
N GLY A 155 -21.84 -4.89 -5.67
CA GLY A 155 -22.50 -3.72 -6.25
C GLY A 155 -22.22 -2.47 -5.44
N ASP A 156 -22.75 -1.33 -5.88
CA ASP A 156 -22.27 -0.03 -5.38
C ASP A 156 -23.11 0.53 -4.23
N VAL A 157 -22.53 1.39 -3.41
CA VAL A 157 -23.24 2.20 -2.38
C VAL A 157 -23.95 1.38 -1.30
N SER A 158 -23.64 0.09 -1.19
CA SER A 158 -24.26 -0.81 -0.21
C SER A 158 -23.55 -0.75 1.15
N ARG A 159 -24.32 -0.82 2.24
CA ARG A 159 -23.82 -0.79 3.63
C ARG A 159 -24.36 -1.97 4.44
N GLY A 160 -23.48 -2.73 5.08
CA GLY A 160 -23.82 -3.85 5.94
C GLY A 160 -23.20 -5.16 5.47
N PHE A 161 -23.98 -6.23 5.41
CA PHE A 161 -23.47 -7.59 5.21
C PHE A 161 -24.18 -8.30 4.08
N PHE A 162 -23.42 -8.87 3.14
CA PHE A 162 -23.93 -9.74 2.09
C PHE A 162 -25.08 -9.11 1.28
N ASN A 163 -25.01 -7.81 0.97
CA ASN A 163 -26.03 -7.17 0.14
C ASN A 163 -25.59 -7.14 -1.33
N PRO A 164 -26.14 -7.99 -2.21
CA PRO A 164 -25.93 -7.88 -3.65
C PRO A 164 -26.85 -6.85 -4.31
N GLY A 165 -26.34 -6.15 -5.30
CA GLY A 165 -26.96 -5.01 -5.95
C GLY A 165 -26.54 -3.67 -5.35
N MET A 166 -27.31 -2.62 -5.63
CA MET A 166 -26.88 -1.23 -5.43
C MET A 166 -27.72 -0.50 -4.37
N GLY A 167 -27.03 0.20 -3.47
CA GLY A 167 -27.66 1.08 -2.48
C GLY A 167 -28.40 0.35 -1.35
N ASN A 168 -28.05 -0.91 -1.09
CA ASN A 168 -28.75 -1.72 -0.09
C ASN A 168 -28.15 -1.49 1.31
N VAL A 169 -28.99 -1.35 2.34
CA VAL A 169 -28.56 -1.12 3.73
C VAL A 169 -29.10 -2.21 4.65
N GLY A 170 -28.21 -2.95 5.31
CA GLY A 170 -28.57 -3.98 6.29
C GLY A 170 -27.96 -5.33 5.93
N VAL A 171 -28.76 -6.39 5.94
CA VAL A 171 -28.24 -7.76 5.76
C VAL A 171 -29.02 -8.50 4.69
N LEU A 172 -28.30 -9.12 3.76
CA LEU A 172 -28.87 -10.02 2.75
C LEU A 172 -30.00 -9.37 1.91
N ASN A 173 -29.90 -8.07 1.64
CA ASN A 173 -30.83 -7.42 0.73
C ASN A 173 -30.32 -7.52 -0.71
N MET A 174 -31.16 -8.01 -1.60
CA MET A 174 -30.87 -8.24 -3.02
C MET A 174 -31.64 -7.27 -3.90
N GLY A 175 -30.92 -6.55 -4.77
CA GLY A 175 -31.52 -5.64 -5.75
C GLY A 175 -31.13 -4.18 -5.51
N PHE A 176 -32.10 -3.26 -5.50
CA PHE A 176 -31.81 -1.82 -5.51
C PHE A 176 -32.47 -1.06 -4.36
N ALA A 177 -31.68 -0.31 -3.60
CA ALA A 177 -32.16 0.61 -2.57
C ALA A 177 -33.08 -0.04 -1.52
N ASN A 178 -32.75 -1.25 -1.09
CA ASN A 178 -33.48 -1.96 -0.06
C ASN A 178 -32.85 -1.72 1.32
N SER A 179 -33.67 -1.74 2.38
CA SER A 179 -33.22 -1.55 3.76
C SER A 179 -33.80 -2.59 4.72
N GLY A 180 -32.97 -3.08 5.64
CA GLY A 180 -33.37 -4.08 6.65
C GLY A 180 -32.78 -5.45 6.36
N PHE A 181 -33.59 -6.51 6.40
CA PHE A 181 -33.11 -7.90 6.39
C PHE A 181 -33.81 -8.75 5.34
N LEU A 182 -33.05 -9.45 4.49
CA LEU A 182 -33.62 -10.44 3.56
C LEU A 182 -34.71 -9.86 2.65
N ASN A 183 -34.50 -8.65 2.11
CA ASN A 183 -35.40 -8.08 1.11
C ASN A 183 -34.89 -8.35 -0.30
N TRP A 184 -35.73 -8.91 -1.15
CA TRP A 184 -35.50 -9.09 -2.57
C TRP A 184 -36.38 -8.14 -3.38
N GLY A 185 -35.77 -7.24 -4.14
CA GLY A 185 -36.48 -6.35 -5.05
C GLY A 185 -35.93 -4.94 -5.10
N ARG A 186 -36.81 -3.94 -5.15
CA ARG A 186 -36.41 -2.54 -5.34
C ARG A 186 -37.17 -1.61 -4.42
N ILE A 187 -36.45 -0.72 -3.74
CA ILE A 187 -37.01 0.32 -2.87
C ILE A 187 -37.92 -0.35 -1.83
N THR A 188 -37.35 -1.26 -1.05
CA THR A 188 -38.07 -1.96 0.02
C THR A 188 -37.47 -1.67 1.39
N SER A 189 -38.29 -1.74 2.43
CA SER A 189 -37.84 -1.64 3.81
C SER A 189 -38.50 -2.66 4.72
N GLY A 190 -37.82 -3.04 5.80
CA GLY A 190 -38.29 -4.03 6.76
C GLY A 190 -37.62 -5.37 6.55
N ALA A 191 -38.35 -6.48 6.63
CA ALA A 191 -37.73 -7.79 6.47
C ALA A 191 -38.56 -8.78 5.68
N LEU A 192 -37.88 -9.70 4.99
CA LEU A 192 -38.51 -10.81 4.27
C LEU A 192 -39.52 -10.30 3.25
N ASN A 193 -39.17 -9.28 2.46
CA ASN A 193 -40.01 -8.79 1.38
C ASN A 193 -39.47 -9.25 0.03
N ALA A 194 -40.30 -9.82 -0.83
CA ALA A 194 -40.02 -10.12 -2.23
C ALA A 194 -40.88 -9.22 -3.14
N ALA A 195 -40.64 -7.91 -3.11
CA ALA A 195 -41.52 -6.93 -3.74
C ALA A 195 -40.78 -5.66 -4.18
N THR A 196 -41.52 -4.73 -4.79
CA THR A 196 -41.01 -3.39 -5.11
C THR A 196 -41.85 -2.32 -4.44
N LYS A 197 -41.21 -1.24 -3.95
CA LYS A 197 -41.88 -0.10 -3.31
C LYS A 197 -42.79 -0.50 -2.14
N ARG A 198 -42.30 -1.39 -1.27
CA ARG A 198 -43.03 -1.90 -0.10
C ARG A 198 -42.22 -1.71 1.16
N SER A 199 -42.90 -1.46 2.26
CA SER A 199 -42.33 -1.45 3.61
C SER A 199 -43.09 -2.42 4.48
N GLY A 200 -42.40 -3.15 5.34
CA GLY A 200 -43.02 -4.04 6.32
C GLY A 200 -42.40 -5.43 6.28
N PHE A 201 -43.26 -6.45 6.41
CA PHE A 201 -42.83 -7.83 6.49
C PHE A 201 -43.62 -8.72 5.53
N PHE A 202 -42.95 -9.73 4.97
CA PHE A 202 -43.58 -10.82 4.20
C PHE A 202 -44.30 -10.42 2.90
N HIS A 203 -44.07 -9.21 2.38
CA HIS A 203 -44.69 -8.79 1.13
C HIS A 203 -44.18 -9.62 -0.05
N GLY A 204 -45.08 -10.12 -0.90
CA GLY A 204 -44.71 -10.88 -2.11
C GLY A 204 -44.16 -12.30 -1.85
N LEU A 205 -44.06 -12.71 -0.58
CA LEU A 205 -43.72 -14.09 -0.20
C LEU A 205 -44.96 -14.98 -0.05
N ILE A 206 -46.14 -14.37 0.14
CA ILE A 206 -47.42 -15.07 0.29
C ILE A 206 -48.32 -14.66 -0.88
N PRO A 207 -48.71 -15.57 -1.78
CA PRO A 207 -49.69 -15.26 -2.82
C PRO A 207 -51.03 -14.85 -2.16
N GLY A 208 -51.45 -13.58 -2.34
CA GLY A 208 -52.78 -13.11 -1.93
C GLY A 208 -52.85 -12.04 -0.84
N TRP A 209 -51.72 -11.51 -0.36
CA TRP A 209 -51.66 -10.38 0.59
C TRP A 209 -50.55 -9.36 0.21
#